data_AF-A0A1V4RJE2-F1
#
_entry.id   AF-A0A1V4RJE2-F1
#
_cell.length_a   1.000
_cell.length_b   1.000
_cell.length_c   1.000
_cell.angle_alpha   90.00
_cell.angle_beta   90.00
_cell.angle_gamma   90.00
#
_symmetry.space_group_name_H-M   'P 1'
#
loop_
_entity.id
_entity.type
_entity.pdbx_description
1 polymer ?
#
loop_
_entity_poly.entity_id
_entity_poly.type
_entity_poly.pdbx_seq_one_letter_code
_entity_poly.pdbx_strand_id
1 'polypeptide(L)'
;MKYIDGFRNHRTARVITEEIHELAEQAGDARLMEVCGSHTMSIARYGIRKILPRSVRLISGPGCPVCVTDAAYIDAAVELAGKGIHVATFGDMLKVPGSSGTLAGARSEGAHIHVCYSPLDALRIAAENPSEQVVFLAIGFETTIPPVISILK
;
A
#
# COMPACT_ATOMS: atom_id res chain seq x y z
N MET A 1 -3.77 -23.20 2.30
CA MET A 1 -4.83 -22.57 3.12
C MET A 1 -6.15 -23.25 2.76
N LYS A 2 -6.66 -24.14 3.61
CA LYS A 2 -7.74 -25.11 3.30
C LYS A 2 -9.08 -24.50 2.83
N TYR A 3 -9.24 -23.18 2.92
CA TYR A 3 -10.48 -22.46 2.61
C TYR A 3 -10.41 -21.59 1.34
N ILE A 4 -9.25 -21.50 0.67
CA ILE A 4 -9.09 -20.67 -0.54
C ILE A 4 -9.81 -21.27 -1.74
N ASP A 5 -9.86 -22.60 -1.85
CA ASP A 5 -10.40 -23.28 -3.04
C ASP A 5 -11.91 -23.05 -3.19
N GLY A 6 -12.62 -22.85 -2.08
CA GLY A 6 -14.04 -22.50 -2.08
C GLY A 6 -14.32 -21.12 -2.69
N PHE A 7 -13.44 -20.14 -2.47
CA PHE A 7 -13.58 -18.78 -3.02
C PHE A 7 -12.96 -18.62 -4.42
N ARG A 8 -12.15 -19.59 -4.88
CA ARG A 8 -11.55 -19.62 -6.22
C ARG A 8 -12.26 -20.63 -7.13
N ASN A 9 -13.57 -20.52 -7.23
CA ASN A 9 -14.41 -21.43 -8.00
C ASN A 9 -15.02 -20.74 -9.23
N HIS A 10 -14.66 -21.20 -10.42
CA HIS A 10 -15.16 -20.65 -11.69
C HIS A 10 -16.68 -20.79 -11.86
N ARG A 11 -17.29 -21.86 -11.33
CA ARG A 11 -18.75 -22.08 -11.41
C ARG A 11 -19.47 -21.06 -10.55
N THR A 12 -19.02 -20.86 -9.32
CA THR A 12 -19.56 -19.84 -8.42
C THR A 12 -19.39 -18.43 -9.02
N ALA A 13 -18.21 -18.12 -9.57
CA ALA A 13 -17.97 -16.84 -10.23
C ALA A 13 -18.91 -16.60 -11.41
N ARG A 14 -19.21 -17.63 -12.21
CA ARG A 14 -20.15 -17.54 -13.32
C ARG A 14 -21.58 -17.27 -12.83
N VAL A 15 -22.06 -18.01 -11.84
CA VAL A 15 -23.41 -17.81 -11.26
C VAL A 15 -23.54 -16.39 -10.70
N ILE A 16 -22.56 -15.91 -9.93
CA ILE A 16 -22.56 -14.53 -9.40
C ILE A 16 -22.57 -13.51 -10.54
N THR A 17 -21.85 -13.76 -11.63
CA THR A 17 -21.85 -12.85 -12.78
C THR A 17 -23.23 -12.78 -13.43
N GLU A 18 -23.88 -13.93 -13.65
CA GLU A 18 -25.24 -14.00 -14.20
C GLU A 18 -26.23 -13.22 -13.32
N GLU A 19 -26.20 -13.41 -12.00
CA GLU A 19 -27.03 -12.66 -11.04
C GLU A 19 -26.75 -11.13 -11.07
N ILE A 20 -25.49 -10.72 -11.21
CA ILE A 20 -25.15 -9.30 -11.34
C ILE A 20 -25.75 -8.69 -12.61
N HIS A 21 -25.80 -9.42 -13.72
CA HIS A 21 -26.42 -8.93 -14.96
C HIS A 21 -27.93 -8.74 -14.76
N GLU A 22 -28.63 -9.73 -14.19
CA GLU A 22 -30.08 -9.63 -13.91
C GLU A 22 -30.42 -8.46 -12.98
N LEU A 23 -29.64 -8.26 -11.92
CA LEU A 23 -29.84 -7.14 -10.99
C LEU A 23 -29.55 -5.78 -11.65
N ALA A 24 -28.53 -5.71 -12.52
CA ALA A 24 -28.16 -4.47 -13.19
C ALA A 24 -29.22 -4.00 -14.21
N GLU A 25 -29.98 -4.92 -14.81
CA GLU A 25 -31.12 -4.57 -15.68
C GLU A 25 -32.23 -3.85 -14.91
N GLN A 26 -32.41 -4.17 -13.64
CA GLN A 26 -33.44 -3.58 -12.78
C GLN A 26 -32.97 -2.30 -12.09
N ALA A 27 -31.70 -2.26 -11.66
CA ALA A 27 -31.15 -1.19 -10.84
C ALA A 27 -30.65 0.03 -11.63
N GLY A 28 -30.40 -0.11 -12.93
CA GLY A 28 -29.84 0.97 -13.76
C GLY A 28 -28.33 1.19 -13.55
N ASP A 29 -27.85 2.39 -13.83
CA ASP A 29 -26.41 2.73 -13.78
C ASP A 29 -25.86 2.75 -12.34
N ALA A 30 -24.85 1.92 -12.07
CA ALA A 30 -24.18 1.83 -10.77
C ALA A 30 -22.69 2.17 -10.87
N ARG A 31 -22.18 2.86 -9.86
CA ARG A 31 -20.76 3.18 -9.70
C ARG A 31 -20.28 2.69 -8.35
N LEU A 32 -19.37 1.72 -8.35
CA LEU A 32 -18.82 1.10 -7.15
C LEU A 32 -17.35 1.46 -7.04
N MET A 33 -16.95 2.04 -5.91
CA MET A 33 -15.56 2.39 -5.65
C MET A 33 -14.97 1.43 -4.63
N GLU A 34 -13.81 0.87 -4.95
CA GLU A 34 -12.95 0.19 -3.96
C GLU A 34 -11.80 1.11 -3.56
N VAL A 35 -11.35 0.97 -2.31
CA VAL A 35 -10.24 1.74 -1.72
C VAL A 35 -9.17 0.81 -1.16
N CYS A 36 -8.84 -0.26 -1.89
CA CYS A 36 -7.83 -1.23 -1.48
C CYS A 36 -7.00 -1.68 -2.68
N GLY A 37 -5.70 -1.38 -2.68
CA GLY A 37 -4.80 -1.79 -3.78
C GLY A 37 -4.83 -3.29 -4.10
N SER A 38 -5.10 -4.15 -3.10
CA SER A 38 -5.27 -5.60 -3.34
C SER A 38 -6.55 -5.94 -4.10
N HIS A 39 -7.64 -5.20 -3.89
CA HIS A 39 -8.84 -5.30 -4.72
C HIS A 39 -8.57 -4.74 -6.12
N THR A 40 -7.91 -3.59 -6.26
CA THR A 40 -7.49 -3.04 -7.57
C THR A 40 -6.72 -4.11 -8.38
N MET A 41 -5.75 -4.76 -7.75
CA MET A 41 -4.95 -5.81 -8.38
C MET A 41 -5.79 -7.02 -8.74
N SER A 42 -6.68 -7.48 -7.85
CA SER A 42 -7.55 -8.62 -8.10
C SER A 42 -8.51 -8.37 -9.27
N ILE A 43 -9.12 -7.18 -9.31
CA ILE A 43 -9.98 -6.73 -10.41
C ILE A 43 -9.23 -6.74 -11.74
N ALA A 44 -7.99 -6.26 -11.76
CA ALA A 44 -7.16 -6.25 -12.97
C ALA A 44 -6.74 -7.69 -13.37
N ARG A 45 -6.21 -8.47 -12.42
CA ARG A 45 -5.72 -9.83 -12.63
C ARG A 45 -6.79 -10.76 -13.20
N TYR A 46 -8.01 -10.67 -12.68
CA TYR A 46 -9.13 -11.53 -13.11
C TYR A 46 -10.00 -10.88 -14.18
N GLY A 47 -9.67 -9.67 -14.64
CA GLY A 47 -10.42 -8.99 -15.69
C GLY A 47 -11.87 -8.67 -15.31
N ILE A 48 -12.16 -8.46 -14.02
CA ILE A 48 -13.54 -8.32 -13.50
C ILE A 48 -14.31 -7.20 -14.23
N ARG A 49 -13.63 -6.10 -14.59
CA ARG A 49 -14.23 -5.00 -15.37
C ARG A 49 -14.79 -5.43 -16.73
N LYS A 50 -14.27 -6.51 -17.32
CA LYS A 50 -14.69 -6.99 -18.65
C LYS A 50 -15.92 -7.91 -18.59
N ILE A 51 -16.20 -8.52 -17.44
CA ILE A 51 -17.33 -9.46 -17.27
C ILE A 51 -18.58 -8.77 -16.71
N LEU A 52 -18.42 -7.60 -16.08
CA LEU A 52 -19.53 -6.82 -15.56
C LEU A 52 -20.36 -6.17 -16.70
N PRO A 53 -21.68 -5.98 -16.48
CA PRO A 53 -22.52 -5.25 -17.42
C PRO A 53 -22.07 -3.78 -17.53
N ARG A 54 -22.32 -3.14 -18.69
CA ARG A 54 -21.85 -1.76 -18.97
C ARG A 54 -22.43 -0.72 -18.02
N SER A 55 -23.61 -0.97 -17.44
CA SER A 55 -24.24 -0.12 -16.44
C SER A 55 -23.50 -0.12 -15.09
N VAL A 56 -22.67 -1.14 -14.81
CA VAL A 56 -21.90 -1.26 -13.56
C VAL A 56 -20.44 -0.86 -13.78
N ARG A 57 -20.02 0.26 -13.18
CA ARG A 57 -18.64 0.76 -13.28
C ARG A 57 -17.88 0.55 -11.98
N LEU A 58 -16.73 -0.13 -12.06
CA LEU A 58 -15.78 -0.26 -10.95
C LEU A 58 -14.72 0.83 -11.01
N ILE A 59 -14.68 1.66 -9.98
CA ILE A 59 -13.74 2.76 -9.78
C ILE A 59 -12.69 2.32 -8.76
N SER A 60 -11.41 2.56 -9.07
CA SER A 60 -10.32 2.38 -8.10
C SER A 60 -10.04 3.71 -7.43
N GLY A 61 -10.35 3.79 -6.14
CA GLY A 61 -10.12 4.95 -5.29
C GLY A 61 -8.72 4.97 -4.68
N PRO A 62 -8.48 5.86 -3.70
CA PRO A 62 -7.18 6.06 -3.06
C PRO A 62 -6.80 4.95 -2.06
N GLY A 63 -6.71 3.70 -2.55
CA GLY A 63 -6.46 2.51 -1.73
C GLY A 63 -5.00 2.14 -1.47
N CYS A 64 -4.08 3.07 -1.72
CA CYS A 64 -2.64 2.87 -1.63
C CYS A 64 -2.05 3.92 -0.68
N PRO A 65 -1.65 3.57 0.56
CA PRO A 65 -1.19 4.55 1.54
C PRO A 65 0.08 5.29 1.09
N VAL A 66 0.97 4.58 0.40
CA VAL A 66 2.19 5.11 -0.22
C VAL A 66 1.86 6.17 -1.27
N CYS A 67 0.89 5.88 -2.13
CA CYS A 67 0.53 6.74 -3.26
C CYS A 67 -0.17 8.04 -2.83
N VAL A 68 -0.75 8.06 -1.62
CA VAL A 68 -1.41 9.24 -1.04
C VAL A 68 -0.57 9.92 0.03
N THR A 69 0.67 9.48 0.23
CA THR A 69 1.62 10.16 1.13
C THR A 69 2.02 11.49 0.51
N ASP A 70 1.96 12.55 1.32
CA ASP A 70 2.31 13.90 0.88
C ASP A 70 3.80 14.03 0.55
N ALA A 71 4.13 14.80 -0.48
CA ALA A 71 5.52 15.04 -0.89
C ALA A 71 6.36 15.66 0.25
N ALA A 72 5.76 16.53 1.08
CA ALA A 72 6.43 17.13 2.23
C ALA A 72 6.88 16.10 3.28
N TYR A 73 6.18 14.96 3.37
CA TYR A 73 6.60 13.85 4.24
C TYR A 73 7.90 13.22 3.73
N ILE A 74 8.03 13.04 2.41
CA ILE A 74 9.26 12.53 1.77
C ILE A 74 10.39 13.53 1.92
N ASP A 75 10.11 14.82 1.72
CA ASP A 75 11.10 15.88 1.85
C ASP A 75 11.67 15.93 3.28
N ALA A 76 10.82 15.83 4.30
CA ALA A 76 11.24 15.75 5.69
C ALA A 76 12.12 14.52 5.95
N ALA A 77 11.77 13.35 5.39
CA ALA A 77 12.56 12.14 5.54
C ALA A 77 13.94 12.25 4.84
N VAL A 78 14.00 12.86 3.66
CA VAL A 78 15.25 13.14 2.95
C VAL A 78 16.12 14.13 3.73
N GLU A 79 15.52 15.18 4.30
CA GLU A 79 16.24 16.15 5.13
C GLU A 79 16.85 15.50 6.38
N LEU A 80 16.09 14.63 7.07
CA LEU A 80 16.61 13.86 8.21
C LEU A 80 17.79 12.98 7.80
N ALA A 81 17.66 12.26 6.68
CA ALA A 81 18.72 11.41 6.15
C ALA A 81 19.99 12.22 5.81
N GLY A 82 19.83 13.42 5.25
CA GLY A 82 20.93 14.34 4.96
C GLY A 82 21.66 14.87 6.20
N LYS A 83 21.02 14.83 7.38
CA LYS A 83 21.64 15.13 8.69
C LYS A 83 22.36 13.93 9.32
N GLY A 84 22.47 12.81 8.59
CA GLY A 84 23.08 11.57 9.08
C GLY A 84 22.15 10.71 9.93
N ILE A 85 20.85 11.02 10.01
CA ILE A 85 19.88 10.19 10.75
C ILE A 85 19.55 8.94 9.94
N HIS A 86 19.47 7.80 10.62
CA HIS A 86 19.06 6.55 9.99
C HIS A 86 17.55 6.59 9.71
N VAL A 87 17.17 6.50 8.44
CA VAL A 87 15.76 6.44 8.04
C VAL A 87 15.41 5.01 7.63
N ALA A 88 14.49 4.41 8.38
CA ALA A 88 13.96 3.08 8.13
C ALA A 88 12.57 3.17 7.50
N THR A 89 12.32 2.42 6.42
CA THR A 89 11.05 2.51 5.67
C THR A 89 10.71 1.21 4.94
N PHE A 90 9.45 1.04 4.53
CA PHE A 90 9.08 -0.01 3.58
C PHE A 90 9.66 0.26 2.19
N GLY A 91 9.90 -0.80 1.41
CA GLY A 91 10.62 -0.72 0.14
C GLY A 91 9.88 0.02 -0.98
N ASP A 92 8.55 0.04 -0.92
CA ASP A 92 7.68 0.78 -1.84
C ASP A 92 7.82 2.31 -1.71
N MET A 93 8.24 2.80 -0.53
CA MET A 93 8.51 4.22 -0.29
C MET A 93 9.76 4.75 -0.98
N LEU A 94 10.71 3.88 -1.37
CA LEU A 94 12.02 4.32 -1.86
C LEU A 94 11.94 5.26 -3.07
N LYS A 95 10.95 5.03 -3.94
CA LYS A 95 10.80 5.75 -5.21
C LYS A 95 9.67 6.77 -5.20
N VAL A 96 9.04 7.01 -4.05
CA VAL A 96 8.01 8.04 -3.93
C VAL A 96 8.68 9.40 -4.09
N PRO A 97 8.20 10.25 -5.03
CA PRO A 97 8.77 11.57 -5.24
C PRO A 97 8.40 12.53 -4.09
N GLY A 98 9.41 13.19 -3.55
CA GLY A 98 9.26 14.47 -2.85
C GLY A 98 9.39 15.65 -3.83
N SER A 99 9.54 16.86 -3.31
CA SER A 99 9.71 18.08 -4.10
C SER A 99 11.07 18.15 -4.79
N SER A 100 12.13 17.64 -4.14
CA SER A 100 13.51 17.75 -4.62
C SER A 100 14.23 16.42 -4.81
N GLY A 101 13.59 15.29 -4.56
CA GLY A 101 14.24 13.99 -4.69
C GLY A 101 13.41 12.80 -4.20
N THR A 102 14.08 11.69 -3.96
CA THR A 102 13.50 10.45 -3.44
C THR A 102 14.43 9.87 -2.37
N LEU A 103 13.90 8.98 -1.53
CA LEU A 103 14.73 8.24 -0.57
C LEU A 103 15.79 7.38 -1.28
N ALA A 104 15.48 6.82 -2.46
CA ALA A 104 16.46 6.12 -3.29
C ALA A 104 17.59 7.04 -3.75
N GLY A 105 17.27 8.29 -4.11
CA GLY A 105 18.26 9.32 -4.45
C GLY A 105 19.18 9.64 -3.27
N ALA A 106 18.60 9.97 -2.12
CA ALA A 106 19.37 10.25 -0.90
C ALA A 106 20.27 9.05 -0.50
N ARG A 107 19.76 7.82 -0.62
CA ARG A 107 20.55 6.60 -0.40
C ARG A 107 21.75 6.50 -1.35
N SER A 108 21.58 6.85 -2.63
CA SER A 108 22.66 6.82 -3.61
C SER A 108 23.74 7.86 -3.34
N GLU A 109 23.39 8.95 -2.64
CA GLU A 109 24.30 9.99 -2.18
C GLU A 109 24.99 9.64 -0.85
N GLY A 110 24.74 8.45 -0.30
CA GLY A 110 25.38 7.93 0.90
C GLY A 110 24.56 8.03 2.19
N ALA A 111 23.33 8.55 2.13
CA ALA A 111 22.49 8.66 3.31
C ALA A 111 22.05 7.29 3.85
N HIS A 112 21.84 7.20 5.16
CA HIS A 112 21.49 5.96 5.87
C HIS A 112 20.01 5.58 5.70
N ILE A 113 19.64 5.11 4.51
CA ILE A 113 18.28 4.63 4.21
C ILE A 113 18.21 3.09 4.29
N HIS A 114 17.35 2.59 5.17
CA HIS A 114 17.18 1.16 5.46
C HIS A 114 15.80 0.69 4.99
N VAL A 115 15.78 -0.39 4.21
CA VAL A 115 14.53 -1.05 3.80
C VAL A 115 14.17 -2.10 4.84
N CYS A 116 12.95 -1.98 5.37
CA CYS A 116 12.42 -2.85 6.41
C CYS A 116 11.23 -3.65 5.87
N TYR A 117 11.08 -4.88 6.38
CA TYR A 117 9.88 -5.70 6.15
C TYR A 117 8.92 -5.61 7.34
N SER A 118 9.41 -5.19 8.50
CA SER A 118 8.63 -5.00 9.72
C SER A 118 9.12 -3.77 10.50
N PRO A 119 8.27 -3.07 11.27
CA PRO A 119 8.69 -2.03 12.21
C PRO A 119 9.75 -2.52 13.21
N LEU A 120 9.78 -3.83 13.52
CA LEU A 120 10.81 -4.43 14.38
C LEU A 120 12.23 -4.27 13.83
N ASP A 121 12.40 -4.17 12.51
CA ASP A 121 13.71 -3.95 11.90
C ASP A 121 14.29 -2.59 12.30
N ALA A 122 13.44 -1.57 12.49
CA ALA A 122 13.87 -0.25 12.95
C ALA A 122 14.42 -0.29 14.39
N LEU A 123 13.80 -1.08 15.28
CA LEU A 123 14.32 -1.30 16.63
C LEU A 123 15.69 -2.00 16.61
N ARG A 124 15.86 -2.98 15.71
CA ARG A 124 17.16 -3.66 15.54
C ARG A 124 18.24 -2.68 15.09
N ILE A 125 17.94 -1.83 14.10
CA ILE A 125 18.87 -0.79 13.63
C ILE A 125 19.23 0.16 14.78
N ALA A 126 18.25 0.56 15.61
CA ALA A 126 18.51 1.42 16.77
C ALA A 126 19.40 0.74 17.82
N ALA A 127 19.20 -0.56 18.08
CA ALA A 127 20.05 -1.32 19.00
C ALA A 127 21.49 -1.49 18.49
N GLU A 128 21.69 -1.59 17.17
CA GLU A 128 23.01 -1.67 16.54
C GLU A 128 23.74 -0.32 16.49
N ASN A 129 23.01 0.80 16.57
CA ASN A 129 23.54 2.16 16.48
C ASN A 129 23.10 3.01 17.70
N PRO A 130 23.54 2.68 18.93
CA PRO A 130 22.97 3.23 20.16
C PRO A 130 23.25 4.72 20.40
N SER A 131 24.25 5.29 19.74
CA SER A 131 24.59 6.72 19.80
C SER A 131 23.92 7.56 18.71
N GLU A 132 23.14 6.93 17.84
CA GLU A 132 22.58 7.56 16.64
C GLU A 132 21.04 7.53 16.66
N GLN A 133 20.44 8.46 15.94
CA GLN A 133 18.99 8.54 15.83
C GLN A 133 18.49 7.65 14.68
N VAL A 134 17.44 6.89 14.96
CA VAL A 134 16.72 6.08 13.96
C VAL A 134 15.27 6.53 13.88
N VAL A 135 14.82 6.86 12.67
CA VAL A 135 13.44 7.28 12.39
C VAL A 135 12.80 6.24 11.48
N PHE A 136 11.69 5.66 11.92
CA PHE A 136 10.87 4.79 11.09
C PHE A 136 9.74 5.58 10.43
N LEU A 137 9.62 5.50 9.10
CA LEU A 137 8.54 6.11 8.34
C LEU A 137 7.26 5.29 8.49
N ALA A 138 6.47 5.62 9.50
CA ALA A 138 5.23 4.94 9.89
C ALA A 138 4.06 5.25 8.93
N ILE A 139 4.19 4.85 7.66
CA ILE A 139 3.17 5.05 6.63
C ILE A 139 2.28 3.82 6.54
N GLY A 140 0.99 4.04 6.45
CA GLY A 140 0.03 2.97 6.21
C GLY A 140 -1.38 3.32 6.64
N PHE A 141 -2.32 2.49 6.18
CA PHE A 141 -3.70 2.50 6.66
C PHE A 141 -3.85 1.62 7.91
N GLU A 142 -5.08 1.42 8.36
CA GLU A 142 -5.45 0.75 9.61
C GLU A 142 -4.85 -0.66 9.76
N THR A 143 -4.47 -1.32 8.68
CA THR A 143 -3.81 -2.64 8.73
C THR A 143 -2.33 -2.57 9.08
N THR A 144 -1.67 -1.45 8.81
CA THR A 144 -0.22 -1.26 9.04
C THR A 144 0.06 -0.57 10.36
N ILE A 145 -0.87 0.27 10.84
CA ILE A 145 -0.71 1.03 12.08
C ILE A 145 -0.57 0.13 13.33
N PRO A 146 -1.36 -0.94 13.55
CA PRO A 146 -1.24 -1.77 14.76
C PRO A 146 0.14 -2.43 14.92
N PRO A 147 0.76 -3.04 13.88
CA PRO A 147 2.15 -3.47 13.95
C PRO A 147 3.13 -2.36 14.35
N VAL A 148 2.96 -1.14 13.84
CA VAL A 148 3.81 0.00 14.18
C VAL A 148 3.62 0.42 15.64
N ILE A 149 2.38 0.51 16.13
CA ILE A 149 2.13 0.87 17.53
C ILE A 149 2.66 -0.21 18.46
N SER A 150 2.62 -1.49 18.06
CA SER A 150 3.08 -2.60 18.90
C SER A 150 4.56 -2.53 19.33
N ILE A 151 5.37 -1.74 18.61
CA ILE A 151 6.79 -1.53 18.94
C ILE A 151 7.03 -0.35 19.89
N LEU A 152 6.01 0.47 20.14
CA LEU A 152 6.02 1.57 21.10
C LEU A 152 5.47 1.06 22.43
N LYS A 153 6.34 0.95 23.44
CA LYS A 153 5.95 0.51 24.79
C LYS A 153 5.59 1.68 25.68
#